data_AF-A0A318A1U5-F1
#
_entry.id   AF-A0A318A1U5-F1
#
_cell.length_a   1.000
_cell.length_b   1.000
_cell.length_c   1.000
_cell.angle_alpha   90.00
_cell.angle_beta   90.00
_cell.angle_gamma   90.00
#
_symmetry.space_group_name_H-M   'P 1'
#
loop_
_entity.id
_entity.type
_entity.pdbx_description
1 polymer ?
#
loop_
_entity_poly.entity_id
_entity_poly.type
_entity_poly.pdbx_seq_one_letter_code
_entity_poly.pdbx_strand_id
1 'polypeptide(L)'
;MADAKVPFWRRLAEAAGLTDGQLSSGIPMTPGAPPTPPSPSPASPPPSAAGPAPAAARPAPSPRAATSAAPPAQADDESLASGPGGEALLELWFARAEDDLVAWRQCLPGPSAAEIGTRLSLVPKTFLDDDVAVLRLAEHILEPEYGAAPDTSADRHAREILAVVDQARATGSSAARRAAALVLWLWASDDLHGPLSVPLRPVLRDRAMAAMAFRLAAVVDPAEWVSDAVHRDEAARTFLFWSGHLPAGEDEAAARSLLSMRDSLLQNAALAQTLADHEHRLEVTRRLQAARAREAAARYSHE
;
A
#
# COMPACT_ATOMS: atom_id res chain seq x y z
N MET A 1 39.96 10.49 -20.11
CA MET A 1 38.58 10.04 -20.37
C MET A 1 37.98 9.67 -19.04
N ALA A 2 37.13 10.54 -18.48
CA ALA A 2 36.47 10.26 -17.22
C ALA A 2 35.41 9.18 -17.47
N ASP A 3 35.58 8.05 -16.80
CA ASP A 3 34.63 6.94 -16.81
C ASP A 3 33.30 7.49 -16.27
N ALA A 4 32.32 7.66 -17.15
CA ALA A 4 31.01 8.17 -16.76
C ALA A 4 30.36 7.12 -15.87
N LYS A 5 30.44 7.33 -14.54
CA LYS A 5 29.83 6.43 -13.55
C LYS A 5 28.41 6.09 -13.99
N VAL A 6 28.18 4.82 -14.27
CA VAL A 6 26.87 4.31 -14.65
C VAL A 6 25.86 4.75 -13.58
N PRO A 7 24.79 5.47 -13.94
CA PRO A 7 23.85 5.98 -12.96
C PRO A 7 23.28 4.83 -12.15
N PHE A 8 23.12 5.05 -10.85
CA PHE A 8 22.68 4.04 -9.88
C PHE A 8 21.41 3.29 -10.31
N TRP A 9 20.43 4.00 -10.86
CA TRP A 9 19.20 3.38 -11.37
C TRP A 9 19.44 2.37 -12.51
N ARG A 10 20.47 2.60 -13.35
CA ARG A 10 20.84 1.68 -14.44
C ARG A 10 21.53 0.44 -13.88
N ARG A 11 22.35 0.58 -12.84
CA ARG A 11 22.90 -0.57 -12.10
C ARG A 11 21.80 -1.37 -11.41
N LEU A 12 20.78 -0.69 -10.87
CA LEU A 12 19.62 -1.33 -10.25
C LEU A 12 18.75 -2.08 -11.28
N ALA A 13 18.58 -1.49 -12.47
CA ALA A 13 17.90 -2.12 -13.59
C ALA A 13 18.67 -3.34 -14.13
N GLU A 14 19.99 -3.23 -14.28
CA GLU A 14 20.87 -4.34 -14.67
C GLU A 14 20.84 -5.47 -13.62
N ALA A 15 20.86 -5.14 -12.33
CA ALA A 15 20.73 -6.10 -11.24
C ALA A 15 19.35 -6.78 -11.22
N ALA A 16 18.30 -6.04 -11.58
CA ALA A 16 16.95 -6.56 -11.78
C ALA A 16 16.81 -7.42 -13.06
N GLY A 17 17.85 -7.51 -13.90
CA GLY A 17 17.84 -8.28 -15.15
C GLY A 17 17.13 -7.58 -16.32
N LEU A 18 16.85 -6.27 -16.18
CA LEU A 18 16.19 -5.48 -17.22
C LEU A 18 17.21 -5.06 -18.28
N THR A 19 16.85 -5.24 -19.56
CA THR A 19 17.72 -4.88 -20.69
C THR A 19 17.57 -3.39 -21.07
N ASP A 20 18.61 -2.77 -21.65
CA ASP A 20 18.61 -1.36 -22.07
C ASP A 20 17.40 -0.98 -22.98
N GLY A 21 16.84 -1.95 -23.71
CA GLY A 21 15.65 -1.77 -24.55
C GLY A 21 14.36 -1.49 -23.75
N GLN A 22 14.25 -1.97 -22.51
CA GLN A 22 13.10 -1.73 -21.62
C GLN A 22 13.20 -0.41 -20.85
N LEU A 23 14.42 0.13 -20.71
CA LEU A 23 14.70 1.38 -19.98
C LEU A 23 14.43 2.65 -20.81
N SER A 24 14.36 2.51 -22.15
CA SER A 24 14.24 3.65 -23.07
C SER A 24 12.81 4.19 -23.24
N SER A 25 11.78 3.46 -22.82
CA SER A 25 10.37 3.83 -23.06
C SER A 25 9.69 4.60 -21.92
N GLY A 26 10.43 5.00 -20.88
CA GLY A 26 9.83 5.45 -19.62
C GLY A 26 9.85 6.95 -19.30
N ILE A 27 11.03 7.59 -19.28
CA ILE A 27 11.15 8.93 -18.67
C ILE A 27 12.32 9.73 -19.28
N PRO A 28 12.11 10.98 -19.75
CA PRO A 28 13.20 11.92 -19.96
C PRO A 28 13.64 12.50 -18.60
N MET A 29 14.54 11.81 -17.88
CA MET A 29 15.16 12.32 -16.65
C MET A 29 16.40 13.12 -17.00
N THR A 30 16.21 14.42 -17.21
CA THR A 30 17.32 15.39 -17.21
C THR A 30 17.50 15.84 -15.76
N PRO A 31 18.73 15.88 -15.20
CA PRO A 31 18.94 16.34 -13.83
C PRO A 31 18.55 17.82 -13.71
N GLY A 32 17.41 18.09 -13.09
CA GLY A 32 16.93 19.43 -12.80
C GLY A 32 17.76 20.08 -11.71
N ALA A 33 18.21 21.32 -11.96
CA ALA A 33 18.88 22.15 -10.97
C ALA A 33 18.03 22.32 -9.69
N PRO A 34 18.66 22.47 -8.51
CA PRO A 34 17.93 22.60 -7.25
C PRO A 34 17.00 23.82 -7.26
N PRO A 35 15.78 23.71 -6.69
CA PRO A 35 14.86 24.83 -6.60
C PRO A 35 15.44 25.92 -5.69
N THR A 36 15.41 27.15 -6.17
CA THR A 36 15.76 28.36 -5.41
C THR A 36 14.75 28.54 -4.27
N PRO A 37 15.17 28.85 -3.03
CA PRO A 37 14.24 29.04 -1.92
C PRO A 37 13.34 30.27 -2.17
N PRO A 38 12.04 30.20 -1.84
CA PRO A 38 11.15 31.35 -1.96
C PRO A 38 11.53 32.44 -0.95
N SER A 39 11.52 33.68 -1.43
CA SER A 39 11.70 34.87 -0.59
C SER A 39 10.55 35.02 0.42
N PRO A 40 10.81 35.52 1.64
CA PRO A 40 9.77 35.68 2.65
C PRO A 40 8.80 36.81 2.27
N SER A 41 7.51 36.47 2.18
CA SER A 41 6.43 37.44 2.01
C SER A 41 6.06 38.10 3.35
N PRO A 42 5.75 39.41 3.39
CA PRO A 42 5.54 40.15 4.62
C PRO A 42 4.21 39.79 5.32
N ALA A 43 4.25 39.89 6.66
CA ALA A 43 3.18 39.57 7.58
C ALA A 43 1.88 40.35 7.31
N SER A 44 0.75 39.63 7.30
CA SER A 44 -0.59 40.23 7.31
C SER A 44 -1.05 40.55 8.74
N PRO A 45 -1.73 41.69 8.98
CA PRO A 45 -2.21 42.11 10.30
C PRO A 45 -3.49 41.35 10.73
N PRO A 46 -3.82 41.38 12.05
CA PRO A 46 -4.90 40.57 12.61
C PRO A 46 -6.31 41.11 12.27
N PRO A 47 -7.34 40.23 12.27
CA PRO A 47 -8.70 40.61 11.91
C PRO A 47 -9.41 41.40 13.01
N SER A 48 -10.09 42.47 12.58
CA SER A 48 -10.95 43.32 13.41
C SER A 48 -12.39 42.80 13.43
N ALA A 49 -13.03 42.92 14.59
CA ALA A 49 -14.38 42.49 14.88
C ALA A 49 -15.43 43.45 14.29
N ALA A 50 -16.44 42.90 13.61
CA ALA A 50 -17.70 43.60 13.34
C ALA A 50 -18.86 42.59 13.21
N GLY A 51 -19.97 42.92 13.87
CA GLY A 51 -21.16 42.11 14.08
C GLY A 51 -22.11 41.96 12.86
N PRO A 52 -23.36 41.50 13.11
CA PRO A 52 -24.05 40.60 12.18
C PRO A 52 -25.19 41.23 11.34
N ALA A 53 -25.66 40.40 10.39
CA ALA A 53 -26.95 40.37 9.66
C ALA A 53 -26.98 40.98 8.23
N PRO A 54 -27.96 40.63 7.35
CA PRO A 54 -28.97 39.57 7.39
C PRO A 54 -29.04 38.68 6.12
N ALA A 55 -29.97 37.71 6.18
CA ALA A 55 -30.32 36.69 5.22
C ALA A 55 -30.69 37.17 3.79
N ALA A 56 -30.33 36.36 2.79
CA ALA A 56 -30.91 36.42 1.45
C ALA A 56 -31.06 35.02 0.80
N ALA A 57 -32.32 34.64 0.64
CA ALA A 57 -32.95 33.91 -0.47
C ALA A 57 -32.30 32.64 -1.07
N ARG A 58 -32.95 31.50 -0.81
CA ARG A 58 -32.97 30.29 -1.66
C ARG A 58 -33.68 30.57 -2.99
N PRO A 59 -33.23 29.99 -4.11
CA PRO A 59 -34.11 29.60 -5.20
C PRO A 59 -34.36 28.09 -5.24
N ALA A 60 -35.61 27.75 -5.55
CA ALA A 60 -36.18 26.42 -5.68
C ALA A 60 -35.75 25.69 -6.98
N PRO A 61 -35.87 24.35 -7.04
CA PRO A 61 -35.41 23.54 -8.16
C PRO A 61 -36.39 23.54 -9.34
N SER A 62 -35.87 23.52 -10.57
CA SER A 62 -36.66 23.24 -11.77
C SER A 62 -36.44 21.79 -12.25
N PRO A 63 -37.50 21.11 -12.73
CA PRO A 63 -37.47 19.71 -13.10
C PRO A 63 -37.13 19.53 -14.59
N ARG A 64 -36.47 18.42 -14.95
CA ARG A 64 -36.56 17.88 -16.31
C ARG A 64 -36.55 16.36 -16.32
N ALA A 65 -37.56 15.85 -17.02
CA ALA A 65 -37.88 14.46 -17.21
C ALA A 65 -36.90 13.73 -18.15
N ALA A 66 -36.87 12.42 -17.95
CA ALA A 66 -36.09 11.39 -18.61
C ALA A 66 -36.32 11.26 -20.13
N THR A 67 -35.31 10.75 -20.86
CA THR A 67 -35.42 9.46 -21.59
C THR A 67 -34.06 8.96 -22.12
N SER A 68 -33.80 7.68 -21.83
CA SER A 68 -33.25 6.61 -22.70
C SER A 68 -31.94 6.81 -23.48
N ALA A 69 -30.92 6.02 -23.14
CA ALA A 69 -30.46 4.88 -23.95
C ALA A 69 -29.28 4.18 -23.25
N ALA A 70 -29.50 2.95 -22.79
CA ALA A 70 -28.47 2.09 -22.23
C ALA A 70 -27.65 1.43 -23.35
N PRO A 71 -26.30 1.45 -23.30
CA PRO A 71 -25.47 0.53 -24.06
C PRO A 71 -25.34 -0.81 -23.31
N PRO A 72 -25.10 -1.92 -24.04
CA PRO A 72 -25.13 -3.26 -23.48
C PRO A 72 -23.96 -3.48 -22.51
N ALA A 73 -24.27 -4.16 -21.41
CA ALA A 73 -23.32 -4.66 -20.44
C ALA A 73 -22.28 -5.54 -21.14
N GLN A 74 -21.04 -5.02 -21.26
CA GLN A 74 -19.86 -5.86 -21.34
C GLN A 74 -19.67 -6.44 -19.93
N ALA A 75 -20.01 -7.71 -19.81
CA ALA A 75 -19.58 -8.53 -18.69
C ALA A 75 -18.07 -8.77 -18.88
N ASP A 76 -17.28 -7.77 -18.51
CA ASP A 76 -15.90 -8.00 -18.15
C ASP A 76 -15.95 -8.66 -16.77
N ASP A 77 -15.76 -9.97 -16.81
CA ASP A 77 -15.50 -10.85 -15.69
C ASP A 77 -14.10 -10.51 -15.11
N GLU A 78 -13.92 -9.26 -14.65
CA GLU A 78 -12.87 -8.91 -13.70
C GLU A 78 -13.37 -9.34 -12.32
N SER A 79 -13.37 -10.66 -12.16
CA SER A 79 -13.40 -11.32 -10.88
C SER A 79 -12.34 -10.67 -9.99
N LEU A 80 -12.85 -9.95 -8.99
CA LEU A 80 -12.24 -9.60 -7.70
C LEU A 80 -10.87 -10.24 -7.49
N ALA A 81 -9.89 -9.41 -7.16
CA ALA A 81 -8.51 -9.74 -6.79
C ALA A 81 -8.35 -10.67 -5.56
N SER A 82 -9.20 -11.69 -5.42
CA SER A 82 -9.02 -12.88 -4.60
C SER A 82 -8.67 -14.06 -5.52
N GLY A 83 -7.56 -13.96 -6.24
CA GLY A 83 -6.92 -15.15 -6.75
C GLY A 83 -6.52 -16.05 -5.56
N PRO A 84 -6.44 -17.38 -5.73
CA PRO A 84 -6.05 -18.34 -4.68
C PRO A 84 -4.66 -18.08 -4.05
N GLY A 85 -3.92 -17.08 -4.54
CA GLY A 85 -2.66 -16.64 -3.95
C GLY A 85 -2.81 -15.72 -2.73
N GLY A 86 -3.89 -14.93 -2.60
CA GLY A 86 -4.01 -13.94 -1.51
C GLY A 86 -4.06 -14.59 -0.12
N GLU A 87 -4.83 -15.68 0.02
CA GLU A 87 -4.92 -16.43 1.27
C GLU A 87 -3.57 -17.05 1.67
N ALA A 88 -2.85 -17.65 0.73
CA ALA A 88 -1.51 -18.20 0.97
C ALA A 88 -0.50 -17.13 1.41
N LEU A 89 -0.61 -15.90 0.90
CA LEU A 89 0.20 -14.78 1.36
C LEU A 89 -0.14 -14.39 2.81
N LEU A 90 -1.44 -14.33 3.15
CA LEU A 90 -1.86 -14.07 4.53
C LEU A 90 -1.44 -15.18 5.49
N GLU A 91 -1.46 -16.45 5.08
CA GLU A 91 -0.93 -17.57 5.87
C GLU A 91 0.56 -17.37 6.20
N LEU A 92 1.38 -16.98 5.21
CA LEU A 92 2.79 -16.64 5.43
C LEU A 92 2.95 -15.46 6.39
N TRP A 93 2.11 -14.43 6.26
CA TRP A 93 2.11 -13.30 7.18
C TRP A 93 1.78 -13.73 8.62
N PHE A 94 0.68 -14.47 8.82
CA PHE A 94 0.25 -14.92 10.14
C PHE A 94 1.23 -15.88 10.80
N ALA A 95 1.93 -16.72 10.01
CA ALA A 95 2.97 -17.61 10.52
C ALA A 95 4.15 -16.86 11.17
N ARG A 96 4.34 -15.57 10.87
CA ARG A 96 5.36 -14.73 11.52
C ARG A 96 4.97 -14.28 12.92
N ALA A 97 3.69 -14.38 13.30
CA ALA A 97 3.16 -14.04 14.62
C ALA A 97 3.58 -12.64 15.10
N GLU A 98 3.57 -11.67 14.19
CA GLU A 98 3.90 -10.27 14.47
C GLU A 98 2.85 -9.64 15.41
N ASP A 99 3.30 -8.98 16.48
CA ASP A 99 2.42 -8.29 17.44
C ASP A 99 2.34 -6.79 17.13
N ASP A 100 1.17 -6.36 16.65
CA ASP A 100 0.87 -4.97 16.31
C ASP A 100 1.01 -4.03 17.52
N LEU A 101 0.60 -4.44 18.72
CA LEU A 101 0.69 -3.61 19.92
C LEU A 101 2.13 -3.41 20.35
N VAL A 102 2.97 -4.44 20.22
CA VAL A 102 4.42 -4.32 20.43
C VAL A 102 5.02 -3.41 19.36
N ALA A 103 4.61 -3.56 18.10
CA ALA A 103 5.09 -2.72 17.00
C ALA A 103 4.81 -1.23 17.25
N TRP A 104 3.57 -0.88 17.62
CA TRP A 104 3.18 0.51 17.91
C TRP A 104 4.03 1.12 19.02
N ARG A 105 4.23 0.39 20.13
CA ARG A 105 5.05 0.87 21.26
C ARG A 105 6.53 1.08 20.90
N GLN A 106 7.01 0.43 19.86
CA GLN A 106 8.41 0.53 19.40
C GLN A 106 8.61 1.54 18.28
N CYS A 107 7.55 2.21 17.83
CA CYS A 107 7.63 3.20 16.78
C CYS A 107 8.33 4.47 17.27
N LEU A 108 9.24 4.98 16.44
CA LEU A 108 9.94 6.24 16.65
C LEU A 108 9.44 7.28 15.63
N PRO A 109 9.60 8.59 15.86
CA PRO A 109 9.35 9.57 14.80
C PRO A 109 10.13 9.21 13.52
N GLY A 110 9.48 9.30 12.36
CA GLY A 110 10.06 8.96 11.06
C GLY A 110 9.69 9.95 9.97
N PRO A 111 9.90 9.57 8.69
CA PRO A 111 9.49 10.35 7.54
C PRO A 111 7.99 10.59 7.51
N SER A 112 7.53 11.58 6.73
CA SER A 112 6.09 11.74 6.50
C SER A 112 5.55 10.62 5.60
N ALA A 113 4.28 10.24 5.75
CA ALA A 113 3.63 9.32 4.82
C ALA A 113 3.62 9.87 3.37
N ALA A 114 3.50 11.19 3.21
CA ALA A 114 3.55 11.86 1.91
C ALA A 114 4.93 11.73 1.23
N GLU A 115 6.01 11.73 1.99
CA GLU A 115 7.37 11.54 1.47
C GLU A 115 7.55 10.12 0.90
N ILE A 116 7.13 9.11 1.66
CA ILE A 116 7.14 7.71 1.19
C ILE A 116 6.20 7.52 -0.01
N GLY A 117 5.00 8.09 0.04
CA GLY A 117 4.05 8.06 -1.07
C GLY A 117 4.62 8.73 -2.33
N THR A 118 5.33 9.85 -2.19
CA THR A 118 6.02 10.51 -3.30
C THR A 118 7.08 9.57 -3.89
N ARG A 119 7.88 8.89 -3.08
CA ARG A 119 8.87 7.91 -3.58
C ARG A 119 8.23 6.73 -4.30
N LEU A 120 7.11 6.20 -3.78
CA LEU A 120 6.33 5.17 -4.45
C LEU A 120 5.82 5.65 -5.82
N SER A 121 5.43 6.92 -5.96
CA SER A 121 5.00 7.50 -7.24
C SER A 121 6.11 7.62 -8.29
N LEU A 122 7.37 7.63 -7.84
CA LEU A 122 8.56 7.77 -8.69
C LEU A 122 9.14 6.43 -9.13
N VAL A 123 8.56 5.31 -8.69
CA VAL A 123 8.99 3.97 -9.09
C VAL A 123 8.92 3.84 -10.62
N PRO A 124 10.01 3.42 -11.30
CA PRO A 124 9.95 3.11 -12.71
C PRO A 124 8.98 1.96 -12.99
N LYS A 125 8.13 2.08 -14.01
CA LYS A 125 7.12 1.06 -14.34
C LYS A 125 7.71 -0.34 -14.50
N THR A 126 8.96 -0.45 -14.94
CA THR A 126 9.66 -1.74 -15.11
C THR A 126 9.84 -2.51 -13.79
N PHE A 127 9.75 -1.87 -12.63
CA PHE A 127 9.76 -2.56 -11.33
C PHE A 127 8.46 -3.30 -11.04
N LEU A 128 7.40 -3.02 -11.81
CA LEU A 128 6.12 -3.72 -11.74
C LEU A 128 6.08 -4.92 -12.69
N ASP A 129 7.10 -5.11 -13.53
CA ASP A 129 7.16 -6.26 -14.45
C ASP A 129 7.43 -7.55 -13.68
N ASP A 130 6.79 -8.64 -14.09
CA ASP A 130 6.93 -9.94 -13.40
C ASP A 130 8.32 -10.58 -13.58
N ASP A 131 9.08 -10.08 -14.56
CA ASP A 131 10.42 -10.54 -14.94
C ASP A 131 11.54 -9.95 -14.07
N VAL A 132 11.22 -9.02 -13.16
CA VAL A 132 12.20 -8.45 -12.23
C VAL A 132 12.81 -9.58 -11.39
N ALA A 133 14.13 -9.75 -11.50
CA ALA A 133 14.89 -10.73 -10.72
C ALA A 133 15.06 -10.25 -9.27
N VAL A 134 13.97 -10.25 -8.49
CA VAL A 134 13.90 -9.62 -7.15
C VAL A 134 14.98 -10.12 -6.19
N LEU A 135 15.38 -11.40 -6.26
CA LEU A 135 16.46 -11.93 -5.41
C LEU A 135 17.83 -11.32 -5.78
N ARG A 136 18.16 -11.24 -7.07
CA ARG A 136 19.41 -10.61 -7.53
C ARG A 136 19.44 -9.13 -7.22
N LEU A 137 18.28 -8.48 -7.34
CA LEU A 137 18.11 -7.09 -6.93
C LEU A 137 18.39 -6.91 -5.43
N ALA A 138 17.84 -7.78 -4.58
CA ALA A 138 18.06 -7.75 -3.14
C ALA A 138 19.54 -7.98 -2.80
N GLU A 139 20.17 -9.00 -3.38
CA GLU A 139 21.61 -9.28 -3.21
C GLU A 139 22.46 -8.06 -3.57
N HIS A 140 22.16 -7.41 -4.71
CA HIS A 140 22.89 -6.22 -5.15
C HIS A 140 22.73 -5.01 -4.22
N ILE A 141 21.53 -4.80 -3.67
CA ILE A 141 21.26 -3.69 -2.75
C ILE A 141 21.93 -3.94 -1.39
N LEU A 142 21.97 -5.18 -0.93
CA LEU A 142 22.50 -5.55 0.39
C LEU A 142 24.03 -5.70 0.39
N GLU A 143 24.65 -6.09 -0.74
CA GLU A 143 26.10 -6.33 -0.84
C GLU A 143 26.97 -5.13 -0.35
N PRO A 144 26.70 -3.87 -0.73
CA PRO A 144 27.47 -2.71 -0.27
C PRO A 144 27.31 -2.41 1.22
N GLU A 145 26.16 -2.73 1.82
CA GLU A 145 25.82 -2.34 3.18
C GLU A 145 26.26 -3.39 4.21
N TYR A 146 26.27 -4.66 3.84
CA TYR A 146 26.52 -5.77 4.76
C TYR A 146 27.86 -6.48 4.52
N GLY A 147 28.45 -6.37 3.33
CA GLY A 147 29.73 -7.02 3.03
C GLY A 147 29.68 -8.55 3.09
N ALA A 148 30.81 -9.21 2.84
CA ALA A 148 30.92 -10.67 2.73
C ALA A 148 31.34 -11.38 4.03
N ALA A 149 31.34 -10.71 5.18
CA ALA A 149 31.95 -11.24 6.40
C ALA A 149 30.92 -12.03 7.23
N PRO A 150 30.91 -13.38 7.20
CA PRO A 150 29.71 -14.20 7.42
C PRO A 150 29.13 -14.29 8.85
N ASP A 151 29.62 -13.53 9.83
CA ASP A 151 29.37 -13.78 11.26
C ASP A 151 28.97 -12.54 12.09
N THR A 152 28.56 -11.44 11.46
CA THR A 152 28.08 -10.24 12.16
C THR A 152 26.55 -10.22 12.29
N SER A 153 26.03 -9.38 13.20
CA SER A 153 24.58 -9.10 13.28
C SER A 153 24.03 -8.51 11.99
N ALA A 154 24.88 -7.82 11.22
CA ALA A 154 24.54 -7.23 9.94
C ALA A 154 24.20 -8.35 8.91
N ASP A 155 24.97 -9.45 8.89
CA ASP A 155 24.70 -10.60 8.02
C ASP A 155 23.42 -11.35 8.40
N ARG A 156 23.01 -11.30 9.67
CA ARG A 156 21.74 -11.89 10.09
C ARG A 156 20.58 -11.16 9.42
N HIS A 157 20.56 -9.84 9.46
CA HIS A 157 19.49 -9.05 8.86
C HIS A 157 19.46 -9.17 7.34
N ALA A 158 20.62 -9.18 6.68
CA ALA A 158 20.69 -9.45 5.24
C ALA A 158 20.09 -10.83 4.90
N ARG A 159 20.41 -11.88 5.67
CA ARG A 159 19.81 -13.22 5.50
C ARG A 159 18.31 -13.25 5.74
N GLU A 160 17.81 -12.52 6.73
CA GLU A 160 16.37 -12.41 7.01
C GLU A 160 15.63 -11.73 5.85
N ILE A 161 16.18 -10.65 5.30
CA ILE A 161 15.62 -9.97 4.11
C ILE A 161 15.63 -10.92 2.90
N LEU A 162 16.76 -11.58 2.63
CA LEU A 162 16.87 -12.52 1.51
C LEU A 162 15.92 -13.72 1.68
N ALA A 163 15.71 -14.21 2.90
CA ALA A 163 14.72 -15.26 3.18
C ALA A 163 13.29 -14.81 2.87
N VAL A 164 12.92 -13.56 3.22
CA VAL A 164 11.60 -13.01 2.86
C VAL A 164 11.45 -12.87 1.35
N VAL A 165 12.49 -12.41 0.64
CA VAL A 165 12.47 -12.30 -0.83
C VAL A 165 12.36 -13.68 -1.49
N ASP A 166 13.07 -14.68 -0.98
CA ASP A 166 12.99 -16.06 -1.47
C ASP A 166 11.59 -16.66 -1.23
N GLN A 167 11.00 -16.44 -0.05
CA GLN A 167 9.61 -16.80 0.24
C GLN A 167 8.63 -16.15 -0.72
N ALA A 168 8.76 -14.84 -0.97
CA ALA A 168 7.92 -14.12 -1.92
C ALA A 168 8.03 -14.72 -3.33
N ARG A 169 9.22 -15.15 -3.77
CA ARG A 169 9.39 -15.85 -5.06
C ARG A 169 8.76 -17.24 -5.04
N ALA A 170 8.95 -18.01 -3.97
CA ALA A 170 8.46 -19.37 -3.83
C ALA A 170 6.93 -19.46 -3.85
N THR A 171 6.22 -18.39 -3.46
CA THR A 171 4.75 -18.33 -3.58
C THR A 171 4.23 -18.39 -5.01
N GLY A 172 5.06 -18.05 -6.01
CA GLY A 172 4.62 -17.86 -7.40
C GLY A 172 3.80 -16.58 -7.63
N SER A 173 3.40 -15.86 -6.59
CA SER A 173 2.59 -14.63 -6.68
C SER A 173 3.39 -13.47 -7.28
N SER A 174 2.89 -12.89 -8.37
CA SER A 174 3.43 -11.65 -8.94
C SER A 174 3.30 -10.48 -7.95
N ALA A 175 2.19 -10.40 -7.23
CA ALA A 175 1.96 -9.37 -6.22
C ALA A 175 3.03 -9.41 -5.11
N ALA A 176 3.37 -10.58 -4.58
CA ALA A 176 4.41 -10.69 -3.56
C ALA A 176 5.79 -10.25 -4.09
N ARG A 177 6.13 -10.63 -5.33
CA ARG A 177 7.40 -10.23 -5.97
C ARG A 177 7.46 -8.73 -6.25
N ARG A 178 6.40 -8.13 -6.80
CA ARG A 178 6.32 -6.69 -7.05
C ARG A 178 6.41 -5.90 -5.76
N ALA A 179 5.67 -6.29 -4.73
CA ALA A 179 5.75 -5.67 -3.41
C ALA A 179 7.18 -5.67 -2.86
N ALA A 180 7.89 -6.80 -2.98
CA ALA A 180 9.27 -6.88 -2.55
C ALA A 180 10.20 -5.98 -3.37
N ALA A 181 10.01 -5.91 -4.70
CA ALA A 181 10.75 -4.99 -5.56
C ALA A 181 10.50 -3.51 -5.21
N LEU A 182 9.27 -3.14 -4.87
CA LEU A 182 8.92 -1.77 -4.43
C LEU A 182 9.58 -1.40 -3.11
N VAL A 183 9.63 -2.32 -2.15
CA VAL A 183 10.32 -2.10 -0.87
C VAL A 183 11.83 -1.94 -1.07
N LEU A 184 12.43 -2.79 -1.91
CA LEU A 184 13.84 -2.67 -2.30
C LEU A 184 14.12 -1.31 -2.95
N TRP A 185 13.23 -0.84 -3.84
CA TRP A 185 13.32 0.50 -4.41
C TRP A 185 13.30 1.61 -3.35
N LEU A 186 12.39 1.52 -2.37
CA LEU A 186 12.30 2.51 -1.30
C LEU A 186 13.63 2.64 -0.51
N TRP A 187 14.32 1.52 -0.26
CA TRP A 187 15.60 1.53 0.45
C TRP A 187 16.77 2.02 -0.41
N ALA A 188 16.76 1.69 -1.69
CA ALA A 188 17.89 1.96 -2.57
C ALA A 188 17.82 3.36 -3.22
N SER A 189 16.64 3.96 -3.30
CA SER A 189 16.38 5.21 -4.06
C SER A 189 17.01 6.49 -3.49
N ASP A 190 17.70 6.42 -2.35
CA ASP A 190 18.37 7.58 -1.72
C ASP A 190 19.37 8.27 -2.66
N ASP A 191 20.14 7.49 -3.43
CA ASP A 191 21.12 8.03 -4.38
C ASP A 191 20.48 8.80 -5.55
N LEU A 192 19.20 8.54 -5.84
CA LEU A 192 18.48 9.15 -6.96
C LEU A 192 17.61 10.33 -6.53
N HIS A 193 16.96 10.22 -5.37
CA HIS A 193 15.98 11.20 -4.90
C HIS A 193 16.44 11.99 -3.66
N GLY A 194 17.68 11.77 -3.22
CA GLY A 194 18.18 12.26 -1.95
C GLY A 194 17.70 11.39 -0.79
N PRO A 195 18.34 11.46 0.39
CA PRO A 195 17.96 10.67 1.56
C PRO A 195 16.58 11.05 2.10
N LEU A 196 15.95 10.12 2.83
CA LEU A 196 14.73 10.42 3.58
C LEU A 196 14.99 11.43 4.69
N SER A 197 13.99 12.22 5.06
CA SER A 197 14.05 13.19 6.15
C SER A 197 14.47 12.57 7.48
N VAL A 198 14.07 11.32 7.73
CA VAL A 198 14.55 10.48 8.82
C VAL A 198 14.98 9.12 8.23
N PRO A 199 16.22 8.66 8.47
CA PRO A 199 16.66 7.35 7.98
C PRO A 199 15.82 6.20 8.53
N LEU A 200 15.52 5.23 7.67
CA LEU A 200 14.82 4.01 8.06
C LEU A 200 15.71 3.11 8.91
N ARG A 201 15.10 2.33 9.80
CA ARG A 201 15.80 1.39 10.70
C ARG A 201 16.20 0.10 9.97
N PRO A 202 17.50 -0.18 9.75
CA PRO A 202 17.92 -1.37 9.00
C PRO A 202 17.47 -2.69 9.65
N VAL A 203 17.38 -2.72 10.98
CA VAL A 203 17.00 -3.89 11.80
C VAL A 203 15.55 -4.35 11.59
N LEU A 204 14.68 -3.50 11.02
CA LEU A 204 13.25 -3.81 10.81
C LEU A 204 12.88 -3.97 9.33
N ARG A 205 13.87 -4.05 8.45
CA ARG A 205 13.67 -4.13 7.00
C ARG A 205 12.99 -5.42 6.56
N ASP A 206 13.37 -6.57 7.12
CA ASP A 206 12.74 -7.86 6.82
C ASP A 206 11.24 -7.85 7.21
N ARG A 207 10.92 -7.24 8.35
CA ARG A 207 9.56 -7.07 8.86
C ARG A 207 8.72 -6.20 7.94
N ALA A 208 9.24 -5.02 7.55
CA ALA A 208 8.57 -4.14 6.60
C ALA A 208 8.37 -4.81 5.24
N MET A 209 9.38 -5.53 4.75
CA MET A 209 9.29 -6.32 3.52
C MET A 209 8.18 -7.37 3.60
N ALA A 210 8.14 -8.15 4.67
CA ALA A 210 7.14 -9.19 4.87
C ALA A 210 5.72 -8.62 4.96
N ALA A 211 5.54 -7.49 5.66
CA ALA A 211 4.23 -6.84 5.75
C ALA A 211 3.74 -6.36 4.38
N MET A 212 4.63 -5.76 3.58
CA MET A 212 4.24 -5.32 2.24
C MET A 212 3.97 -6.51 1.33
N ALA A 213 4.86 -7.51 1.30
CA ALA A 213 4.79 -8.64 0.36
C ALA A 213 3.74 -9.70 0.70
N PHE A 214 3.40 -9.87 1.98
CA PHE A 214 2.51 -10.95 2.43
C PHE A 214 1.18 -10.44 3.00
N ARG A 215 1.17 -9.28 3.66
CA ARG A 215 -0.06 -8.72 4.26
C ARG A 215 -0.80 -7.80 3.29
N LEU A 216 -0.14 -6.75 2.81
CA LEU A 216 -0.80 -5.75 1.97
C LEU A 216 -1.01 -6.26 0.54
N ALA A 217 0.01 -6.89 -0.06
CA ALA A 217 -0.09 -7.44 -1.42
C ALA A 217 -1.11 -8.57 -1.57
N ALA A 218 -1.57 -9.15 -0.44
CA ALA A 218 -2.65 -10.14 -0.45
C ALA A 218 -4.03 -9.54 -0.72
N VAL A 219 -4.20 -8.23 -0.51
CA VAL A 219 -5.49 -7.55 -0.60
C VAL A 219 -5.49 -6.34 -1.54
N VAL A 220 -4.32 -5.78 -1.87
CA VAL A 220 -4.17 -4.65 -2.79
C VAL A 220 -3.01 -4.93 -3.74
N ASP A 221 -3.23 -4.87 -5.05
CA ASP A 221 -2.16 -5.05 -6.04
C ASP A 221 -1.09 -3.96 -5.86
N PRO A 222 0.20 -4.30 -5.76
CA PRO A 222 1.29 -3.33 -5.69
C PRO A 222 1.32 -2.28 -6.82
N ALA A 223 0.74 -2.58 -7.99
CA ALA A 223 0.58 -1.58 -9.04
C ALA A 223 -0.28 -0.39 -8.59
N GLU A 224 -1.31 -0.64 -7.76
CA GLU A 224 -2.18 0.41 -7.22
C GLU A 224 -1.48 1.30 -6.19
N TRP A 225 -0.45 0.79 -5.50
CA TRP A 225 0.36 1.62 -4.61
C TRP A 225 1.13 2.70 -5.38
N VAL A 226 1.33 2.50 -6.69
CA VAL A 226 2.01 3.43 -7.59
C VAL A 226 1.03 4.28 -8.40
N SER A 227 -0.17 3.77 -8.74
CA SER A 227 -1.13 4.51 -9.58
C SER A 227 -2.23 5.22 -8.80
N ASP A 228 -2.72 4.65 -7.70
CA ASP A 228 -3.81 5.21 -6.91
C ASP A 228 -3.29 6.04 -5.73
N ALA A 229 -4.00 7.09 -5.34
CA ALA A 229 -3.57 7.94 -4.23
C ALA A 229 -3.93 7.36 -2.85
N VAL A 230 -5.04 6.62 -2.76
CA VAL A 230 -5.54 6.04 -1.51
C VAL A 230 -4.69 4.83 -1.13
N HIS A 231 -4.49 3.88 -2.05
CA HIS A 231 -3.66 2.69 -1.82
C HIS A 231 -2.19 3.03 -1.64
N ARG A 232 -1.72 4.14 -2.23
CA ARG A 232 -0.37 4.66 -1.96
C ARG A 232 -0.21 5.21 -0.55
N ASP A 233 -1.20 5.94 -0.03
CA ASP A 233 -1.19 6.40 1.37
C ASP A 233 -1.24 5.21 2.33
N GLU A 234 -2.07 4.20 2.03
CA GLU A 234 -2.10 2.93 2.78
C GLU A 234 -0.73 2.22 2.77
N ALA A 235 -0.13 2.05 1.58
CA ALA A 235 1.18 1.42 1.41
C ALA A 235 2.28 2.17 2.16
N ALA A 236 2.29 3.51 2.07
CA ALA A 236 3.25 4.35 2.78
C ALA A 236 3.12 4.21 4.30
N ARG A 237 1.89 4.22 4.83
CA ARG A 237 1.63 4.09 6.27
C ARG A 237 1.95 2.70 6.79
N THR A 238 1.56 1.66 6.05
CA THR A 238 1.90 0.26 6.35
C THR A 238 3.41 0.08 6.38
N PHE A 239 4.12 0.58 5.37
CA PHE A 239 5.58 0.51 5.29
C PHE A 239 6.26 1.20 6.48
N LEU A 240 5.84 2.43 6.82
CA LEU A 240 6.41 3.17 7.95
C LEU A 240 6.16 2.46 9.29
N PHE A 241 4.93 2.00 9.52
CA PHE A 241 4.58 1.28 10.74
C PHE A 241 5.45 0.04 10.95
N TRP A 242 5.58 -0.80 9.92
CA TRP A 242 6.39 -2.02 10.00
C TRP A 242 7.90 -1.77 9.94
N SER A 243 8.32 -0.60 9.46
CA SER A 243 9.69 -0.09 9.61
C SER A 243 9.96 0.51 11.00
N GLY A 244 8.96 0.52 11.90
CA GLY A 244 9.07 1.01 13.26
C GLY A 244 9.05 2.54 13.37
N HIS A 245 8.27 3.21 12.53
CA HIS A 245 8.14 4.66 12.49
C HIS A 245 6.69 5.16 12.59
N LEU A 246 6.52 6.26 13.31
CA LEU A 246 5.34 7.13 13.22
C LEU A 246 5.55 8.15 12.09
N PRO A 247 4.56 8.41 11.23
CA PRO A 247 4.65 9.48 10.24
C PRO A 247 4.97 10.84 10.87
N ALA A 248 5.82 11.63 10.21
CA ALA A 248 6.19 12.96 10.70
C ALA A 248 4.95 13.83 10.98
N GLY A 249 4.88 14.41 12.18
CA GLY A 249 3.78 15.28 12.61
C GLY A 249 2.56 14.56 13.18
N GLU A 250 2.57 13.22 13.21
CA GLU A 250 1.50 12.40 13.80
C GLU A 250 1.97 11.82 15.15
N ASP A 251 1.07 11.81 16.14
CA ASP A 251 1.26 11.01 17.35
C ASP A 251 0.78 9.57 17.13
N GLU A 252 1.01 8.67 18.10
CA GLU A 252 0.62 7.25 17.98
C GLU A 252 -0.88 7.09 17.74
N ALA A 253 -1.71 7.88 18.43
CA ALA A 253 -3.16 7.78 18.31
C ALA A 253 -3.65 8.19 16.92
N ALA A 254 -3.14 9.31 16.39
CA ALA A 254 -3.45 9.80 15.05
C ALA A 254 -2.95 8.82 13.97
N ALA A 255 -1.70 8.37 14.07
CA ALA A 255 -1.11 7.43 13.12
C ALA A 255 -1.89 6.11 13.07
N ARG A 256 -2.27 5.57 14.24
CA ARG A 256 -3.07 4.36 14.34
C ARG A 256 -4.47 4.56 13.76
N SER A 257 -5.13 5.67 14.10
CA SER A 257 -6.46 5.97 13.56
C SER A 257 -6.44 6.09 12.03
N LEU A 258 -5.45 6.78 11.47
CA LEU A 258 -5.30 6.95 10.03
C LEU A 258 -4.97 5.64 9.32
N LEU A 259 -4.06 4.83 9.88
CA LEU A 259 -3.77 3.51 9.32
C LEU A 259 -5.01 2.61 9.37
N SER A 260 -5.73 2.52 10.50
CA SER A 260 -6.95 1.72 10.59
C SER A 260 -8.06 2.16 9.63
N MET A 261 -8.17 3.47 9.35
CA MET A 261 -9.10 3.97 8.33
C MET A 261 -8.69 3.60 6.91
N ARG A 262 -7.41 3.35 6.64
CA ARG A 262 -6.88 3.01 5.30
C ARG A 262 -6.67 1.53 5.07
N ASP A 263 -6.65 0.72 6.13
CA ASP A 263 -6.29 -0.70 6.09
C ASP A 263 -7.34 -1.54 5.35
N SER A 264 -7.05 -1.85 4.10
CA SER A 264 -7.90 -2.61 3.19
C SER A 264 -8.20 -4.01 3.72
N LEU A 265 -7.26 -4.63 4.45
CA LEU A 265 -7.50 -5.92 5.10
C LEU A 265 -8.64 -5.83 6.14
N LEU A 266 -8.62 -4.80 6.98
CA LEU A 266 -9.67 -4.57 7.99
C LEU A 266 -11.00 -4.18 7.35
N GLN A 267 -10.99 -3.36 6.30
CA GLN A 267 -12.19 -2.97 5.57
C GLN A 267 -12.85 -4.18 4.90
N ASN A 268 -12.06 -5.02 4.22
CA ASN A 268 -12.55 -6.23 3.56
C ASN A 268 -13.14 -7.22 4.58
N ALA A 269 -12.50 -7.40 5.74
CA ALA A 269 -13.04 -8.23 6.82
C ALA A 269 -14.36 -7.70 7.38
N ALA A 270 -14.48 -6.38 7.59
CA ALA A 270 -15.71 -5.74 8.06
C ALA A 270 -16.86 -5.87 7.06
N LEU A 271 -16.56 -5.74 5.76
CA LEU A 271 -17.54 -5.95 4.68
C LEU A 271 -18.01 -7.41 4.64
N ALA A 272 -17.09 -8.37 4.70
CA ALA A 272 -17.41 -9.80 4.72
C ALA A 272 -18.31 -10.16 5.91
N GLN A 273 -18.01 -9.64 7.10
CA GLN A 273 -18.85 -9.85 8.28
C GLN A 273 -20.26 -9.27 8.11
N THR A 274 -20.37 -8.08 7.53
CA THR A 274 -21.66 -7.43 7.28
C THR A 274 -22.54 -8.24 6.31
N LEU A 275 -21.91 -8.84 5.28
CA LEU A 275 -22.59 -9.72 4.34
C LEU A 275 -23.08 -11.01 5.02
N ALA A 276 -22.21 -11.67 5.81
CA ALA A 276 -22.57 -12.88 6.55
C ALA A 276 -23.74 -12.63 7.52
N ASP A 277 -23.76 -11.49 8.21
CA ASP A 277 -24.86 -11.10 9.10
C ASP A 277 -26.18 -10.90 8.33
N HIS A 278 -26.12 -10.30 7.14
CA HIS A 278 -27.28 -10.10 6.30
C HIS A 278 -27.86 -11.44 5.79
N GLU A 279 -26.99 -12.33 5.29
CA GLU A 279 -27.37 -13.68 4.86
C GLU A 279 -28.02 -14.48 6.01
N HIS A 280 -27.46 -14.38 7.20
CA HIS A 280 -28.00 -15.02 8.39
C HIS A 280 -29.43 -14.54 8.71
N ARG A 281 -29.70 -13.22 8.64
CA ARG A 281 -31.05 -12.67 8.85
C ARG A 281 -32.04 -13.16 7.79
N LEU A 282 -31.62 -13.26 6.53
CA LEU A 282 -32.45 -13.81 5.45
C LEU A 282 -32.77 -15.29 5.66
N GLU A 283 -31.81 -16.07 6.16
CA GLU A 283 -32.04 -17.48 6.50
C GLU A 283 -33.03 -17.63 7.67
N VAL A 284 -32.88 -16.82 8.73
CA VAL A 284 -33.80 -16.83 9.87
C VAL A 284 -35.22 -16.45 9.45
N THR A 285 -35.38 -15.41 8.63
CA THR A 285 -36.71 -15.00 8.13
C THR A 285 -37.36 -16.07 7.25
N ARG A 286 -36.60 -16.73 6.37
CA ARG A 286 -37.08 -17.89 5.58
C ARG A 286 -37.54 -19.03 6.49
N ARG A 287 -36.77 -19.38 7.53
CA ARG A 287 -37.14 -20.42 8.50
C ARG A 287 -38.42 -20.09 9.26
N LEU A 288 -38.58 -18.82 9.68
CA LEU A 288 -39.79 -18.37 10.36
C LEU A 288 -41.01 -18.40 9.45
N GLN A 289 -40.88 -17.97 8.19
CA GLN A 289 -41.97 -18.07 7.20
C GLN A 289 -42.36 -19.52 6.92
N ALA A 290 -41.38 -20.42 6.75
CA ALA A 290 -41.63 -21.84 6.56
C ALA A 290 -42.27 -22.51 7.78
N ALA A 291 -41.92 -22.09 9.00
CA ALA A 291 -42.58 -22.55 10.22
C ALA A 291 -44.04 -22.07 10.28
N ARG A 292 -44.29 -20.78 10.02
CA ARG A 292 -45.65 -20.21 9.98
C ARG A 292 -46.54 -20.87 8.91
N ALA A 293 -45.98 -21.15 7.73
CA ALA A 293 -46.71 -21.84 6.67
C ALA A 293 -47.11 -23.27 7.08
N ARG A 294 -46.21 -24.00 7.76
CA ARG A 294 -46.51 -25.33 8.31
C ARG A 294 -47.59 -25.28 9.39
N GLU A 295 -47.53 -24.31 10.30
CA GLU A 295 -48.56 -24.11 11.32
C GLU A 295 -49.93 -23.75 10.71
N ALA A 296 -49.96 -22.88 9.70
CA ALA A 296 -51.21 -22.54 9.01
C ALA A 296 -51.82 -23.75 8.29
N ALA A 297 -51.01 -24.54 7.58
CA ALA A 297 -51.46 -25.76 6.93
C ALA A 297 -52.04 -26.79 7.91
N ALA A 298 -51.40 -26.95 9.08
CA ALA A 298 -51.88 -27.85 10.13
C ALA A 298 -53.20 -27.40 10.78
N ARG A 299 -53.49 -26.10 10.82
CA ARG A 299 -54.78 -25.57 11.32
C ARG A 299 -55.92 -25.82 10.34
N TYR A 300 -55.68 -25.60 9.04
CA TYR A 300 -56.69 -25.85 8.00
C TYR A 300 -57.05 -27.33 7.82
N SER A 301 -56.18 -28.28 8.20
CA SER A 301 -56.49 -29.71 8.13
C SER A 301 -57.35 -30.22 9.30
N HIS A 302 -57.64 -29.38 10.30
CA HIS A 302 -58.36 -29.75 11.52
C HIS A 302 -59.78 -29.17 11.62
N GLU A 303 -60.21 -28.36 10.65
CA GLU A 303 -61.62 -27.97 10.42
C GLU A 303 -62.29 -28.88 9.40
#